data_AF-A0A830GXM0-F1
#
_entry.id   AF-A0A830GXM0-F1
#
_cell.length_a   1.000
_cell.length_b   1.000
_cell.length_c   1.000
_cell.angle_alpha   90.00
_cell.angle_beta   90.00
_cell.angle_gamma   90.00
#
_symmetry.space_group_name_H-M   'P 1'
#
loop_
_entity.id
_entity.type
_entity.pdbx_description
1 polymer ?
#
loop_
_entity_poly.entity_id
_entity_poly.type
_entity_poly.pdbx_seq_one_letter_code
_entity_poly.pdbx_strand_id
1 'polypeptide(L)' 'MESRPKVIEELMRGNPRLMICPSCGDRMRVESETARNSASYYVAERSIKCGRCGLKIRQYVYMLRG' A
#
# COMPACT_ATOMS: atom_id res chain seq x y z
N MET A 1 1.65 -15.04 9.14
CA MET A 1 1.39 -13.61 9.37
C MET A 1 2.68 -12.88 9.08
N GLU A 2 2.98 -12.68 7.79
CA GLU A 2 4.26 -12.10 7.35
C GLU A 2 4.30 -10.61 7.71
N SER A 3 5.41 -10.21 8.30
CA SER A 3 5.71 -8.88 8.80
C SER A 3 5.52 -7.81 7.71
N ARG A 4 4.90 -6.69 8.06
CA ARG A 4 4.81 -5.47 7.22
C ARG A 4 6.22 -5.16 6.67
N PRO A 5 6.48 -5.31 5.36
CA PRO A 5 7.82 -5.12 4.83
C PRO A 5 8.16 -3.63 4.84
N LYS A 6 9.28 -3.31 5.47
CA LYS A 6 9.81 -1.95 5.61
C LYS A 6 9.88 -1.21 4.27
N VAL A 7 10.22 -1.92 3.19
CA VAL A 7 10.34 -1.37 1.83
C VAL A 7 9.06 -0.70 1.35
N ILE A 8 7.89 -1.31 1.64
CA ILE A 8 6.63 -0.73 1.21
C ILE A 8 6.34 0.57 1.98
N GLU A 9 6.61 0.62 3.28
CA GLU A 9 6.41 1.86 4.06
C GLU A 9 7.29 3.00 3.55
N GLU A 10 8.55 2.69 3.25
CA GLU A 10 9.49 3.64 2.68
C GLU A 10 9.05 4.13 1.30
N LEU A 11 8.54 3.22 0.45
CA LEU A 11 7.96 3.56 -0.84
C LEU A 11 6.82 4.57 -0.67
N MET A 12 5.91 4.35 0.28
CA MET A 12 4.79 5.27 0.52
C MET A 12 5.25 6.62 1.07
N ARG A 13 6.27 6.63 1.95
CA ARG A 13 6.86 7.87 2.45
C ARG A 13 7.51 8.69 1.34
N GLY A 14 8.17 8.02 0.39
CA GLY A 14 8.74 8.66 -0.80
C GLY A 14 7.70 9.07 -1.85
N ASN A 15 6.54 8.41 -1.86
CA ASN A 15 5.47 8.62 -2.85
C ASN A 15 4.13 8.93 -2.18
N PRO A 16 3.99 10.07 -1.48
CA PRO A 16 2.80 10.40 -0.70
C PRO A 16 1.51 10.45 -1.54
N ARG A 17 1.62 10.68 -2.86
CA ARG A 17 0.49 10.65 -3.81
C ARG A 17 -0.20 9.29 -3.88
N LEU A 18 0.50 8.19 -3.58
CA LEU A 18 -0.09 6.85 -3.51
C LEU A 18 -1.07 6.69 -2.33
N MET A 19 -1.03 7.62 -1.38
CA MET A 19 -1.89 7.66 -0.19
C MET A 19 -2.91 8.81 -0.26
N ILE A 20 -3.20 9.34 -1.45
CA ILE A 20 -4.22 10.37 -1.64
C ILE A 20 -5.46 9.76 -2.30
N CYS A 21 -6.63 10.06 -1.74
CA CYS A 21 -7.90 9.59 -2.25
C CYS A 21 -8.18 10.23 -3.61
N PRO A 22 -8.37 9.44 -4.68
CA PRO A 22 -8.62 9.99 -6.01
C PRO A 22 -9.99 10.68 -6.12
N SER A 23 -10.93 10.38 -5.21
CA SER A 23 -12.29 10.94 -5.22
C SER A 23 -12.40 12.28 -4.50
N CYS A 24 -11.73 12.46 -3.35
CA CYS A 24 -11.91 13.66 -2.52
C CYS A 24 -10.60 14.38 -2.15
N GLY A 25 -9.44 13.86 -2.58
CA GLY A 25 -8.13 14.45 -2.30
C GLY A 25 -7.63 14.29 -0.87
N ASP A 26 -8.38 13.64 0.03
CA ASP A 26 -7.96 13.43 1.41
C ASP A 26 -6.98 12.25 1.56
N ARG A 27 -6.25 12.19 2.68
CA ARG A 27 -5.30 11.13 2.97
C ARG A 27 -6.01 9.79 3.19
N MET A 28 -5.46 8.76 2.57
CA MET A 28 -5.84 7.38 2.76
C MET A 28 -5.04 6.77 3.90
N ARG A 29 -5.62 5.77 4.56
CA ARG A 29 -4.97 4.98 5.61
C ARG A 29 -4.96 3.51 5.20
N VAL A 30 -3.88 2.80 5.51
CA VAL A 30 -3.79 1.35 5.32
C VAL A 30 -4.62 0.68 6.43
N GLU A 31 -5.67 -0.04 6.06
CA GLU A 31 -6.47 -0.85 6.99
C GLU A 31 -5.84 -2.23 7.18
N SER A 32 -5.41 -2.85 6.09
CA SER A 32 -4.77 -4.16 6.11
C SER A 32 -3.71 -4.27 5.04
N GLU A 33 -2.72 -5.12 5.31
CA GLU A 33 -1.62 -5.39 4.41
C GLU A 33 -1.20 -6.83 4.56
N THR A 34 -1.08 -7.49 3.42
CA THR A 34 -0.49 -8.81 3.31
C THR A 34 0.65 -8.76 2.32
N ALA A 35 1.66 -9.51 2.68
CA ALA A 35 2.94 -9.54 2.06
C ALA A 35 3.20 -10.96 1.64
N ARG A 36 3.67 -11.18 0.42
CA ARG A 36 4.25 -12.47 0.05
C ARG A 36 5.52 -12.28 -0.74
N ASN A 37 6.46 -13.14 -0.44
CA ASN A 37 7.75 -13.22 -1.12
C ASN A 37 7.64 -14.20 -2.29
N SER A 38 8.16 -13.82 -3.46
CA SER A 38 8.53 -14.75 -4.53
C SER A 38 10.05 -14.75 -4.70
N ALA A 39 10.58 -15.69 -5.49
CA ALA A 39 12.01 -15.78 -5.75
C ALA A 39 12.58 -14.52 -6.43
N SER A 40 11.80 -13.88 -7.33
CA SER A 40 12.26 -12.75 -8.14
C SER A 40 11.68 -11.40 -7.72
N TYR A 41 10.57 -11.41 -6.98
CA TYR A 41 9.86 -10.19 -6.59
C TYR A 41 9.19 -10.33 -5.24
N TYR A 42 8.88 -9.20 -4.65
CA TYR A 42 8.01 -9.06 -3.52
C TYR A 42 6.66 -8.51 -4.01
N VAL A 43 5.54 -9.02 -3.49
CA VAL A 43 4.22 -8.45 -3.75
C VAL A 43 3.48 -8.16 -2.44
N ALA A 44 3.05 -6.91 -2.27
CA ALA A 44 2.12 -6.52 -1.22
C ALA A 44 0.71 -6.34 -1.79
N GLU A 45 -0.27 -6.93 -1.14
CA GLU A 45 -1.68 -6.58 -1.28
C GLU A 45 -2.09 -5.75 -0.08
N ARG A 46 -2.74 -4.60 -0.34
CA ARG A 46 -3.13 -3.65 0.70
C ARG A 46 -4.56 -3.22 0.52
N SER A 47 -5.28 -3.10 1.62
CA SER A 47 -6.55 -2.41 1.64
C SER A 47 -6.35 -1.03 2.25
N ILE A 48 -6.53 0.00 1.42
CA ILE A 48 -6.43 1.41 1.83
C ILE A 48 -7.82 2.03 1.82
N LYS A 49 -8.15 2.78 2.86
CA LYS A 49 -9.44 3.43 3.03
C LYS A 49 -9.28 4.92 3.23
N CYS A 50 -10.12 5.69 2.54
CA CYS A 50 -10.29 7.10 2.82
C CYS A 50 -11.18 7.28 4.05
N GLY A 51 -10.66 7.99 5.06
CA GLY A 51 -11.43 8.27 6.29
C GLY A 51 -12.59 9.25 6.09
N ARG A 52 -12.55 10.05 5.02
CA ARG A 52 -13.55 11.11 4.75
C ARG A 52 -14.71 10.64 3.86
N CYS A 53 -14.41 10.09 2.68
CA CYS A 53 -15.45 9.67 1.75
C CYS A 53 -15.77 8.16 1.83
N GLY A 54 -15.04 7.40 2.64
CA GLY A 54 -15.25 5.96 2.81
C GLY A 54 -14.75 5.10 1.65
N LEU A 55 -14.19 5.69 0.58
CA LEU A 55 -13.66 4.96 -0.55
C LEU A 55 -12.58 3.96 -0.08
N LYS A 56 -12.74 2.71 -0.49
CA LYS A 56 -11.83 1.61 -0.18
C LYS A 56 -11.20 1.11 -1.48
N ILE A 57 -9.88 1.09 -1.53
CA ILE A 57 -9.10 0.65 -2.68
C ILE A 57 -8.26 -0.55 -2.27
N ARG A 58 -8.21 -1.56 -3.15
CA ARG A 58 -7.23 -2.65 -3.05
C ARG A 58 -6.04 -2.27 -3.93
N GLN A 59 -4.88 -2.13 -3.31
CA GLN A 59 -3.63 -1.76 -3.98
C GLN A 59 -2.70 -2.98 -4.01
N TYR A 60 -2.12 -3.24 -5.19
CA TYR A 60 -1.05 -4.23 -5.36
C TYR A 60 0.25 -3.50 -5.66
N VAL A 61 1.30 -3.82 -4.91
CA VAL A 61 2.63 -3.25 -5.12
C VAL A 61 3.60 -4.38 -5.41
N TYR A 62 4.19 -4.33 -6.60
CA TYR A 62 5.20 -5.28 -7.06
C TYR A 62 6.57 -4.62 -6.99
N MET A 63 7.51 -5.25 -6.31
CA MET A 63 8.89 -4.77 -6.19
C MET A 63 9.83 -5.88 -6.60
N LEU A 64 10.67 -5.63 -7.59
CA LEU A 64 11.70 -6.59 -7.97
C LEU A 64 12.70 -6.72 -6.82
N ARG A 65 13.20 -7.94 -6.59
CA ARG A 65 14.34 -8.13 -5.70
C ARG A 65 15.58 -7.57 -6.40
N GLY A 66 16.21 -6.56 -5.79
CA GLY A 66 17.50 -6.02 -6.21
C GLY A 66 18.66 -6.86 -5.67
#